data_AF-A0A7R9QXP7-F1
#
_entry.id   AF-A0A7R9QXP7-F1
#
_cell.length_a   1.000
_cell.length_b   1.000
_cell.length_c   1.000
_cell.angle_alpha   90.00
_cell.angle_beta   90.00
_cell.angle_gamma   90.00
#
_symmetry.space_group_name_H-M   'P 1'
#
loop_
_entity.id
_entity.type
_entity.pdbx_description
1 polymer ?
#
loop_
_entity_poly.entity_id
_entity_poly.type
_entity_poly.pdbx_seq_one_letter_code
_entity_poly.pdbx_strand_id
1 'polypeptide(L)'
;MSLNASMHSRNIYRQRPDFEVMAKTYPSFAAYVKRDLRGKVVFDYNDSHALRELTKTLLKKDFDLEVDIPSDRLIPTVPQRLNYILFVEDLVSKLRQFLVANGNGVHQELITGLDIGTGCCAVFPLIGCALNKNWSFVAIDVDPITIQSAVHNVDKNHLQQRIKVVESTEDQSFVPIIQQLSAIHGQRIHFLMTNPPFFAHNYDEECVVKNTESDAQMDFELESTESHVFASKVDQKRAFRRHKSTANTSKPIESVVSGGEVEFVSKIIDNSIELSDKVMIYSSMLGKKSSLKELKTKIKSYVENG
;
A
#
# COMPACT_ATOMS: atom_id res chain seq x y z
N MET A 1 18.13 -8.56 2.86
CA MET A 1 16.66 -8.42 2.67
C MET A 1 16.04 -9.80 2.84
N SER A 2 15.34 -10.02 3.94
CA SER A 2 14.76 -11.31 4.35
C SER A 2 13.28 -11.47 3.98
N LEU A 3 12.74 -10.64 3.08
CA LEU A 3 11.29 -10.52 2.85
C LEU A 3 10.74 -11.31 1.66
N ASN A 4 11.59 -11.91 0.81
CA ASN A 4 11.13 -12.65 -0.38
C ASN A 4 10.35 -13.93 -0.02
N ALA A 5 10.65 -14.55 1.12
CA ALA A 5 9.98 -15.77 1.57
C ALA A 5 8.51 -15.52 1.96
N SER A 6 8.19 -14.32 2.47
CA SER A 6 6.85 -13.94 2.93
C SER A 6 5.99 -13.29 1.83
N MET A 7 6.53 -13.08 0.63
CA MET A 7 5.73 -12.61 -0.51
C MET A 7 4.79 -13.71 -0.99
N HIS A 8 3.64 -13.30 -1.52
CA HIS A 8 2.68 -14.20 -2.15
C HIS A 8 3.37 -15.12 -3.17
N SER A 9 3.01 -16.40 -3.22
CA SER A 9 3.69 -17.40 -4.08
C SER A 9 3.72 -17.01 -5.57
N ARG A 10 2.62 -16.41 -6.05
CA ARG A 10 2.45 -15.87 -7.41
C ARG A 10 3.14 -14.52 -7.66
N ASN A 11 3.82 -13.93 -6.68
CA ASN A 11 4.49 -12.64 -6.83
C ASN A 11 5.83 -12.79 -7.59
N ILE A 12 5.91 -12.19 -8.78
CA ILE A 12 7.10 -12.22 -9.65
C ILE A 12 8.35 -11.62 -8.98
N TYR A 13 8.17 -10.71 -8.02
CA TYR A 13 9.24 -10.03 -7.30
C TYR A 13 9.79 -10.83 -6.11
N ARG A 14 9.32 -12.07 -5.91
CA ARG A 14 10.04 -13.07 -5.10
C ARG A 14 11.47 -13.25 -5.60
N GLN A 15 11.67 -13.05 -6.91
CA GLN A 15 12.98 -12.90 -7.52
C GLN A 15 13.30 -11.42 -7.64
N ARG A 16 14.49 -11.02 -7.20
CA ARG A 16 14.91 -9.62 -7.28
C ARG A 16 15.05 -9.23 -8.76
N PRO A 17 14.52 -8.07 -9.20
CA PRO A 17 14.73 -7.60 -10.55
C PRO A 17 16.22 -7.43 -10.86
N ASP A 18 16.63 -7.84 -12.06
CA ASP A 18 17.97 -7.63 -12.56
C ASP A 18 18.11 -6.18 -13.07
N PHE A 19 18.66 -5.32 -12.21
CA PHE A 19 18.84 -3.90 -12.52
C PHE A 19 19.87 -3.67 -13.62
N GLU A 20 20.79 -4.61 -13.88
CA GLU A 20 21.72 -4.48 -15.01
C GLU A 20 20.97 -4.67 -16.34
N VAL A 21 20.12 -5.70 -16.42
CA VAL A 21 19.28 -5.93 -17.61
C VAL A 21 18.29 -4.79 -17.78
N MET A 22 17.63 -4.35 -16.71
CA MET A 22 16.68 -3.23 -16.78
C MET A 22 17.34 -1.94 -17.26
N ALA A 23 18.55 -1.61 -16.78
CA ALA A 23 19.27 -0.41 -17.24
C ALA A 23 19.63 -0.47 -18.73
N LYS A 24 19.89 -1.66 -19.28
CA LYS A 24 20.15 -1.81 -20.72
C LYS A 24 18.89 -1.62 -21.56
N THR A 25 17.73 -2.04 -21.05
CA THR A 25 16.45 -1.97 -21.77
C THR A 25 15.75 -0.61 -21.63
N TYR A 26 15.88 0.04 -20.48
CA TYR A 26 15.17 1.28 -20.14
C TYR A 26 16.17 2.42 -19.87
N PRO A 27 16.48 3.28 -20.86
CA PRO A 27 17.49 4.34 -20.73
C PRO A 27 17.19 5.33 -19.60
N SER A 28 15.92 5.63 -19.33
CA SER A 28 15.51 6.50 -18.23
C SER A 28 15.88 5.91 -16.86
N PHE A 29 15.74 4.59 -16.70
CA PHE A 29 16.15 3.88 -15.49
C PHE A 29 17.67 3.78 -15.35
N ALA A 30 18.40 3.67 -16.46
CA ALA A 30 19.86 3.56 -16.46
C ALA A 30 20.56 4.71 -15.72
N ALA A 31 19.99 5.93 -15.76
CA ALA A 31 20.49 7.10 -15.07
C ALA A 31 20.59 6.93 -13.53
N TYR A 32 19.82 6.00 -12.96
CA TYR A 32 19.75 5.76 -11.52
C TYR A 32 20.49 4.48 -11.07
N VAL A 33 21.07 3.74 -12.01
CA VAL A 33 21.79 2.48 -11.72
C VAL A 33 23.29 2.75 -11.75
N LYS A 34 23.93 2.67 -10.57
CA LYS A 34 25.36 2.91 -10.40
C LYS A 34 26.10 1.58 -10.23
N ARG A 35 27.42 1.60 -10.38
CA ARG A 35 28.31 0.49 -10.00
C ARG A 35 29.24 0.94 -8.88
N ASP A 36 29.50 0.05 -7.92
CA ASP A 36 30.55 0.28 -6.93
C ASP A 36 31.95 -0.02 -7.51
N LEU A 37 32.99 0.22 -6.71
CA LEU A 37 34.39 -0.05 -7.09
C LEU A 37 34.67 -1.54 -7.42
N ARG A 38 33.76 -2.45 -7.07
CA ARG A 38 33.84 -3.88 -7.35
C ARG A 38 33.00 -4.28 -8.57
N GLY A 39 32.43 -3.30 -9.28
CA GLY A 39 31.58 -3.51 -10.46
C GLY A 39 30.16 -3.97 -10.14
N LYS A 40 29.78 -4.08 -8.85
CA LYS A 40 28.46 -4.52 -8.43
C LYS A 40 27.45 -3.41 -8.64
N VAL A 41 26.28 -3.77 -9.17
CA VAL A 41 25.17 -2.84 -9.34
C VAL A 41 24.65 -2.35 -7.98
N VAL A 42 24.61 -1.03 -7.82
CA VAL A 42 24.11 -0.31 -6.65
C VAL A 42 22.95 0.59 -7.08
N PHE A 43 21.92 0.61 -6.25
CA PHE A 43 20.74 1.44 -6.43
C PHE A 43 20.44 2.16 -5.12
N ASP A 44 20.19 3.47 -5.19
CA ASP A 44 19.92 4.30 -4.02
C ASP A 44 18.42 4.38 -3.75
N TYR A 45 17.96 3.68 -2.71
CA TYR A 45 16.56 3.70 -2.30
C TYR A 45 16.18 4.98 -1.53
N ASN A 46 17.13 5.86 -1.21
CA ASN A 46 16.87 7.15 -0.57
C ASN A 46 16.70 8.29 -1.59
N ASP A 47 16.93 8.03 -2.87
CA ASP A 47 16.62 8.98 -3.95
C ASP A 47 15.18 8.76 -4.43
N SER A 48 14.32 9.75 -4.19
CA SER A 48 12.91 9.69 -4.59
C SER A 48 12.73 9.71 -6.11
N HIS A 49 13.65 10.30 -6.87
CA HIS A 49 13.62 10.23 -8.33
C HIS A 49 13.96 8.83 -8.81
N ALA A 50 14.99 8.20 -8.21
CA ALA A 50 15.34 6.81 -8.49
C ALA A 50 14.18 5.86 -8.18
N LEU A 51 13.55 5.99 -7.00
CA LEU A 51 12.39 5.18 -6.62
C LEU A 51 11.21 5.35 -7.58
N ARG A 52 10.91 6.59 -7.99
CA ARG A 52 9.84 6.88 -8.94
C ARG A 52 10.12 6.21 -10.28
N GLU A 53 11.34 6.33 -10.78
CA GLU A 53 11.73 5.71 -12.05
C GLU A 53 11.72 4.18 -11.96
N LEU A 54 12.14 3.60 -10.82
CA LEU A 54 12.01 2.17 -10.56
C LEU A 54 10.54 1.74 -10.63
N THR A 55 9.64 2.43 -9.94
CA THR A 55 8.20 2.11 -9.96
C THR A 55 7.62 2.17 -11.37
N LYS A 56 7.91 3.25 -12.13
CA LYS A 56 7.47 3.40 -13.52
C LYS A 56 8.01 2.27 -14.40
N THR A 57 9.30 1.94 -14.27
CA THR A 57 9.95 0.90 -15.06
C THR A 57 9.36 -0.48 -14.75
N LEU A 58 9.09 -0.79 -13.49
CA LEU A 58 8.47 -2.06 -13.09
C LEU A 58 7.03 -2.18 -13.62
N LEU A 59 6.24 -1.10 -13.52
CA LEU A 59 4.87 -1.07 -14.06
C LEU A 59 4.85 -1.27 -15.58
N LYS A 60 5.75 -0.59 -16.31
CA LYS A 60 5.85 -0.75 -17.76
C LYS A 60 6.33 -2.14 -18.16
N LYS A 61 7.42 -2.60 -17.55
CA LYS A 61 8.06 -3.88 -17.91
C LYS A 61 7.16 -5.08 -17.66
N ASP A 62 6.50 -5.13 -16.50
CA ASP A 62 5.87 -6.34 -16.00
C ASP A 62 4.33 -6.34 -16.14
N PHE A 63 3.71 -5.19 -16.43
CA PHE A 63 2.27 -5.06 -16.58
C PHE A 63 1.84 -4.25 -17.83
N ASP A 64 2.80 -3.75 -18.62
CA ASP A 64 2.58 -2.83 -19.73
C ASP A 64 1.80 -1.56 -19.33
N LEU A 65 2.07 -1.06 -18.13
CA LEU A 65 1.43 0.13 -17.57
C LEU A 65 2.36 1.34 -17.60
N GLU A 66 1.92 2.44 -18.21
CA GLU A 66 2.62 3.72 -18.21
C GLU A 66 1.97 4.70 -17.24
N VAL A 67 2.73 5.19 -16.26
CA VAL A 67 2.22 6.11 -15.25
C VAL A 67 3.12 7.32 -15.08
N ASP A 68 2.49 8.44 -14.72
CA ASP A 68 3.13 9.65 -14.24
C ASP A 68 2.82 9.79 -12.75
N ILE A 69 3.86 9.99 -11.94
CA ILE A 69 3.76 10.10 -10.48
C ILE A 69 4.35 11.46 -10.10
N PRO A 70 3.57 12.39 -9.52
CA PRO A 70 4.08 13.70 -9.14
C PRO A 70 5.27 13.65 -8.17
N SER A 71 6.06 14.71 -8.12
CA SER A 71 7.29 14.74 -7.32
C SER A 71 7.05 14.76 -5.81
N ASP A 72 5.89 15.25 -5.41
CA ASP A 72 5.46 15.59 -4.06
C ASP A 72 4.38 14.64 -3.52
N ARG A 73 4.33 13.40 -4.04
CA ARG A 73 3.29 12.40 -3.73
C ARG A 73 3.89 11.05 -3.40
N LEU A 74 3.10 10.19 -2.74
CA LEU A 74 3.55 8.84 -2.39
C LEU A 74 3.98 8.05 -3.64
N ILE A 75 5.19 7.50 -3.60
CA ILE A 75 5.68 6.57 -4.63
C ILE A 75 5.32 5.14 -4.20
N PRO A 76 4.40 4.44 -4.90
CA PRO A 76 4.03 3.08 -4.51
C PRO A 76 5.15 2.08 -4.84
N THR A 77 5.41 1.17 -3.90
CA THR A 77 6.35 0.06 -4.08
C THR A 77 5.65 -1.12 -4.75
N VAL A 78 5.85 -1.29 -6.06
CA VAL A 78 5.15 -2.30 -6.89
C VAL A 78 5.13 -3.71 -6.27
N PRO A 79 6.24 -4.26 -5.71
CA PRO A 79 6.22 -5.60 -5.11
C PRO A 79 5.23 -5.76 -3.96
N GLN A 80 5.09 -4.74 -3.11
CA GLN A 80 4.16 -4.77 -1.98
C GLN A 80 2.71 -4.62 -2.46
N ARG A 81 2.46 -3.77 -3.45
CA ARG A 81 1.12 -3.58 -4.03
C ARG A 81 0.64 -4.83 -4.75
N LEU A 82 1.52 -5.50 -5.50
CA LEU A 82 1.23 -6.79 -6.13
C LEU A 82 0.90 -7.88 -5.10
N ASN A 83 1.60 -7.94 -3.96
CA ASN A 83 1.27 -8.91 -2.90
C ASN A 83 -0.18 -8.78 -2.44
N TYR A 84 -0.67 -7.54 -2.29
CA TYR A 84 -2.03 -7.31 -1.84
C TYR A 84 -3.06 -7.66 -2.93
N ILE A 85 -2.82 -7.30 -4.19
CA ILE A 85 -3.68 -7.71 -5.32
C ILE A 85 -3.80 -9.23 -5.40
N LEU A 86 -2.68 -9.96 -5.35
CA LEU A 86 -2.69 -11.42 -5.41
C LEU A 86 -3.42 -12.05 -4.21
N PHE A 87 -3.29 -11.47 -3.02
CA PHE A 87 -4.07 -11.90 -1.85
C PHE A 87 -5.58 -11.69 -2.05
N VAL A 88 -5.99 -10.54 -2.61
CA VAL A 88 -7.41 -10.27 -2.93
C VAL A 88 -7.92 -11.21 -4.03
N GLU A 89 -7.11 -11.53 -5.05
CA GLU A 89 -7.46 -12.52 -6.08
C GLU A 89 -7.78 -13.90 -5.47
N ASP A 90 -7.01 -14.34 -4.47
CA ASP A 90 -7.28 -15.60 -3.76
C ASP A 90 -8.63 -15.54 -3.01
N LEU A 91 -8.93 -14.42 -2.36
CA LEU A 91 -10.20 -14.23 -1.65
C LEU A 91 -11.39 -14.20 -2.62
N VAL A 92 -11.28 -13.43 -3.70
CA VAL A 92 -12.30 -13.35 -4.76
C VAL A 92 -12.52 -14.73 -5.38
N SER A 93 -11.45 -15.50 -5.63
CA SER A 93 -11.57 -16.85 -6.19
C SER A 93 -12.36 -17.79 -5.26
N LYS A 94 -12.09 -17.74 -3.94
CA LYS A 94 -12.84 -18.52 -2.94
C LYS A 94 -14.30 -18.08 -2.84
N LEU A 95 -14.55 -16.78 -2.83
CA LEU A 95 -15.91 -16.22 -2.85
C LEU A 95 -16.70 -16.69 -4.07
N ARG A 96 -16.11 -16.64 -5.26
CA ARG A 96 -16.75 -17.11 -6.49
C ARG A 96 -17.07 -18.59 -6.44
N GLN A 97 -16.14 -19.42 -5.97
CA GLN A 97 -16.38 -20.86 -5.79
C GLN A 97 -17.56 -21.10 -4.83
N PHE A 98 -17.63 -20.35 -3.72
CA PHE A 98 -18.73 -20.41 -2.78
C PHE A 98 -20.07 -19.97 -3.40
N LEU A 99 -20.11 -18.87 -4.15
CA LEU A 99 -21.33 -18.38 -4.80
C LEU A 99 -21.85 -19.35 -5.85
N VAL A 100 -20.96 -19.89 -6.70
CA VAL A 100 -21.32 -20.90 -7.72
C VAL A 100 -21.86 -22.17 -7.05
N ALA A 101 -21.21 -22.67 -6.00
CA ALA A 101 -21.66 -23.87 -5.28
C ALA A 101 -23.06 -23.71 -4.64
N ASN A 102 -23.46 -22.48 -4.33
CA ASN A 102 -24.76 -22.15 -3.73
C ASN A 102 -25.79 -21.63 -4.76
N GLY A 103 -25.52 -21.74 -6.07
CA GLY A 103 -26.45 -21.31 -7.12
C GLY A 103 -26.59 -19.78 -7.28
N ASN A 104 -25.71 -19.00 -6.65
CA ASN A 104 -25.74 -17.54 -6.60
C ASN A 104 -24.62 -16.87 -7.43
N GLY A 105 -23.81 -17.65 -8.16
CA GLY A 105 -22.65 -17.15 -8.91
C GLY A 105 -22.69 -17.49 -10.39
N VAL A 106 -22.01 -16.68 -11.20
CA VAL A 106 -21.85 -16.91 -12.65
C VAL A 106 -20.37 -17.13 -13.00
N HIS A 107 -20.09 -18.07 -13.89
CA HIS A 107 -18.71 -18.41 -14.30
C HIS A 107 -17.92 -17.26 -14.94
N GLN A 108 -18.59 -16.24 -15.48
CA GLN A 108 -17.96 -15.07 -16.14
C GLN A 108 -18.49 -13.74 -15.59
N GLU A 109 -18.65 -13.65 -14.28
CA GLU A 109 -19.03 -12.40 -13.62
C GLU A 109 -17.93 -11.33 -13.73
N LEU A 110 -18.33 -10.10 -14.02
CA LEU A 110 -17.50 -8.90 -13.89
C LEU A 110 -17.28 -8.63 -12.40
N ILE A 111 -16.02 -8.61 -11.97
CA ILE A 111 -15.64 -8.37 -10.58
C ILE A 111 -15.39 -6.87 -10.39
N THR A 112 -16.25 -6.22 -9.63
CA THR A 112 -16.10 -4.81 -9.26
C THR A 112 -15.42 -4.68 -7.90
N GLY A 113 -14.23 -4.09 -7.90
CA GLY A 113 -13.50 -3.67 -6.71
C GLY A 113 -13.73 -2.21 -6.34
N LEU A 114 -13.61 -1.87 -5.06
CA LEU A 114 -13.52 -0.50 -4.56
C LEU A 114 -12.13 -0.28 -3.94
N ASP A 115 -11.41 0.73 -4.43
CA ASP A 115 -10.12 1.16 -3.87
C ASP A 115 -10.30 2.50 -3.15
N ILE A 116 -10.07 2.51 -1.83
CA ILE A 116 -10.19 3.72 -1.00
C ILE A 116 -8.82 4.35 -0.77
N GLY A 117 -8.69 5.61 -1.19
CA GLY A 117 -7.42 6.35 -1.17
C GLY A 117 -6.51 5.88 -2.30
N THR A 118 -7.00 5.94 -3.54
CA THR A 118 -6.32 5.34 -4.69
C THR A 118 -4.95 5.97 -5.00
N GLY A 119 -4.74 7.22 -4.56
CA GLY A 119 -3.49 7.93 -4.75
C GLY A 119 -3.24 8.31 -6.21
N CYS A 120 -2.20 9.13 -6.45
CA CYS A 120 -1.96 9.72 -7.77
C CYS A 120 -1.67 8.68 -8.86
N CYS A 121 -1.17 7.52 -8.45
CA CYS A 121 -0.80 6.43 -9.34
C CYS A 121 -1.99 5.53 -9.72
N ALA A 122 -3.06 5.47 -8.92
CA ALA A 122 -4.12 4.45 -9.05
C ALA A 122 -3.57 3.01 -9.13
N VAL A 123 -2.53 2.71 -8.35
CA VAL A 123 -1.68 1.53 -8.53
C VAL A 123 -2.44 0.21 -8.38
N PHE A 124 -3.42 0.15 -7.46
CA PHE A 124 -4.23 -1.05 -7.27
C PHE A 124 -5.21 -1.27 -8.43
N PRO A 125 -6.04 -0.28 -8.83
CA PRO A 125 -6.88 -0.40 -10.02
C PRO A 125 -6.10 -0.80 -11.28
N LEU A 126 -4.97 -0.13 -11.55
CA LEU A 126 -4.19 -0.39 -12.75
C LEU A 126 -3.63 -1.81 -12.78
N ILE A 127 -2.93 -2.25 -11.71
CA ILE A 127 -2.38 -3.61 -11.64
C ILE A 127 -3.51 -4.66 -11.66
N GLY A 128 -4.58 -4.43 -10.91
CA GLY A 128 -5.73 -5.34 -10.84
C GLY A 128 -6.37 -5.56 -12.22
N CYS A 129 -6.64 -4.48 -12.96
CA CYS A 129 -7.18 -4.55 -14.32
C CYS A 129 -6.18 -5.09 -15.36
N ALA A 130 -4.88 -4.87 -15.19
CA ALA A 130 -3.86 -5.42 -16.08
C ALA A 130 -3.83 -6.96 -15.98
N LEU A 131 -3.84 -7.49 -14.75
CA LEU A 131 -3.82 -8.93 -14.47
C LEU A 131 -5.16 -9.62 -14.75
N ASN A 132 -6.27 -8.96 -14.48
CA ASN A 132 -7.60 -9.57 -14.54
C ASN A 132 -8.49 -8.84 -15.54
N LYS A 133 -8.78 -9.50 -16.67
CA LYS A 133 -9.59 -8.90 -17.75
C LYS A 133 -11.04 -8.64 -17.36
N ASN A 134 -11.58 -9.43 -16.43
CA ASN A 134 -12.93 -9.28 -15.89
C ASN A 134 -12.98 -8.44 -14.61
N TRP A 135 -11.92 -7.72 -14.23
CA TRP A 135 -11.97 -6.78 -13.11
C TRP A 135 -12.25 -5.36 -13.59
N SER A 136 -13.10 -4.69 -12.83
CA SER A 136 -13.35 -3.25 -12.87
C SER A 136 -13.18 -2.65 -11.48
N PHE A 137 -12.89 -1.36 -11.41
CA PHE A 137 -12.70 -0.63 -10.16
C PHE A 137 -13.53 0.64 -10.13
N VAL A 138 -14.07 0.93 -8.96
CA VAL A 138 -14.29 2.30 -8.52
C VAL A 138 -13.12 2.68 -7.62
N ALA A 139 -12.44 3.75 -7.96
CA ALA A 139 -11.27 4.24 -7.24
C ALA A 139 -11.62 5.60 -6.62
N ILE A 140 -11.53 5.73 -5.31
CA ILE A 140 -11.91 6.96 -4.62
C ILE A 140 -10.72 7.64 -3.95
N ASP A 141 -10.75 8.96 -3.96
CA ASP A 141 -9.81 9.80 -3.23
C ASP A 141 -10.49 11.11 -2.82
N VAL A 142 -9.87 11.87 -1.91
CA VAL A 142 -10.41 13.13 -1.38
C VAL A 142 -9.65 14.35 -1.90
N ASP A 143 -8.44 14.17 -2.45
CA ASP A 143 -7.62 15.27 -2.94
C ASP A 143 -7.83 15.47 -4.46
N PRO A 144 -8.36 16.61 -4.93
CA PRO A 144 -8.58 16.87 -6.35
C PRO A 144 -7.35 16.71 -7.24
N ILE A 145 -6.16 17.06 -6.73
CA ILE A 145 -4.90 16.90 -7.48
C ILE A 145 -4.57 15.41 -7.65
N THR A 146 -4.82 14.63 -6.59
CA THR A 146 -4.64 13.17 -6.61
C THR A 146 -5.60 12.52 -7.60
N ILE A 147 -6.86 12.92 -7.57
CA ILE A 147 -7.91 12.45 -8.49
C ILE A 147 -7.52 12.75 -9.93
N GLN A 148 -7.10 13.98 -10.24
CA GLN A 148 -6.69 14.36 -11.59
C GLN A 148 -5.52 13.51 -12.10
N SER A 149 -4.52 13.27 -11.26
CA SER A 149 -3.38 12.42 -11.60
C SER A 149 -3.80 10.95 -11.82
N ALA A 150 -4.70 10.43 -10.98
CA ALA A 150 -5.22 9.07 -11.11
C ALA A 150 -6.01 8.91 -12.42
N VAL A 151 -6.89 9.86 -12.76
CA VAL A 151 -7.64 9.87 -14.03
C VAL A 151 -6.69 9.90 -15.22
N HIS A 152 -5.69 10.79 -15.22
CA HIS A 152 -4.67 10.85 -16.28
C HIS A 152 -3.97 9.51 -16.50
N ASN A 153 -3.56 8.84 -15.41
CA ASN A 153 -2.92 7.53 -15.49
C ASN A 153 -3.88 6.44 -16.00
N VAL A 154 -5.15 6.46 -15.62
CA VAL A 154 -6.17 5.53 -16.14
C VAL A 154 -6.37 5.73 -17.65
N ASP A 155 -6.51 6.97 -18.10
CA ASP A 155 -6.72 7.32 -19.51
C ASP A 155 -5.51 6.97 -20.38
N LYS A 156 -4.30 7.24 -19.87
CA LYS A 156 -3.02 6.92 -20.54
C LYS A 156 -2.86 5.42 -20.83
N ASN A 157 -3.48 4.56 -20.02
CA ASN A 157 -3.47 3.11 -20.19
C ASN A 157 -4.74 2.56 -20.86
N HIS A 158 -5.65 3.42 -21.32
CA HIS A 158 -6.91 3.04 -21.96
C HIS A 158 -7.81 2.15 -21.06
N LEU A 159 -7.83 2.44 -19.76
CA LEU A 159 -8.58 1.67 -18.76
C LEU A 159 -9.81 2.37 -18.21
N GLN A 160 -10.20 3.54 -18.75
CA GLN A 160 -11.33 4.35 -18.30
C GLN A 160 -12.69 3.65 -18.36
N GLN A 161 -12.84 2.63 -19.21
CA GLN A 161 -14.05 1.80 -19.25
C GLN A 161 -14.13 0.78 -18.11
N ARG A 162 -13.01 0.50 -17.44
CA ARG A 162 -12.92 -0.46 -16.33
C ARG A 162 -12.59 0.19 -15.01
N ILE A 163 -11.97 1.38 -15.00
CA ILE A 163 -11.58 2.09 -13.78
C ILE A 163 -12.26 3.45 -13.79
N LYS A 164 -13.18 3.65 -12.86
CA LYS A 164 -13.82 4.95 -12.63
C LYS A 164 -13.22 5.59 -11.39
N VAL A 165 -12.56 6.74 -11.56
CA VAL A 165 -12.07 7.54 -10.43
C VAL A 165 -13.19 8.48 -9.97
N VAL A 166 -13.46 8.53 -8.67
CA VAL A 166 -14.57 9.30 -8.08
C VAL A 166 -14.05 10.09 -6.88
N GLU A 167 -14.49 11.34 -6.77
CA GLU A 167 -14.23 12.17 -5.60
C GLU A 167 -15.08 11.74 -4.42
N SER A 168 -14.47 11.63 -3.24
CA SER A 168 -15.16 11.43 -1.97
C SER A 168 -15.26 12.74 -1.21
N THR A 169 -16.37 12.94 -0.50
CA THR A 169 -16.56 14.06 0.42
C THR A 169 -15.58 13.99 1.60
N GLU A 170 -15.26 15.16 2.18
CA GLU A 170 -14.30 15.32 3.29
C GLU A 170 -14.69 14.57 4.57
N ASP A 171 -15.97 14.23 4.74
CA ASP A 171 -16.47 13.45 5.89
C ASP A 171 -15.99 11.99 5.88
N GLN A 172 -15.23 11.58 4.84
CA GLN A 172 -14.68 10.24 4.65
C GLN A 172 -15.77 9.15 4.62
N SER A 173 -17.03 9.55 4.44
CA SER A 173 -18.12 8.60 4.32
C SER A 173 -18.15 8.09 2.89
N PHE A 174 -17.51 6.95 2.66
CA PHE A 174 -17.65 6.20 1.42
C PHE A 174 -18.99 5.43 1.34
N VAL A 175 -19.80 5.48 2.40
CA VAL A 175 -21.12 4.83 2.47
C VAL A 175 -22.08 5.38 1.40
N PRO A 176 -22.28 6.71 1.25
CA PRO A 176 -23.10 7.26 0.17
C PRO A 176 -22.64 6.81 -1.22
N ILE A 177 -21.32 6.76 -1.45
CA ILE A 177 -20.75 6.31 -2.73
C ILE A 177 -21.14 4.86 -3.00
N ILE A 178 -20.95 3.97 -2.01
CA ILE A 178 -21.32 2.56 -2.15
C ILE A 178 -22.82 2.40 -2.33
N GLN A 179 -23.64 3.10 -1.54
CA GLN A 179 -25.10 3.05 -1.65
C GLN A 179 -25.58 3.51 -3.03
N GLN A 180 -25.00 4.59 -3.56
CA GLN A 180 -25.31 5.10 -4.90
C GLN A 180 -24.89 4.12 -6.00
N LEU A 181 -23.69 3.52 -5.88
CA LEU A 181 -23.22 2.51 -6.83
C LEU A 181 -24.13 1.28 -6.85
N SER A 182 -24.49 0.77 -5.67
CA SER A 182 -25.41 -0.36 -5.52
C SER A 182 -26.80 -0.06 -6.07
N ALA A 183 -27.32 1.16 -5.88
CA ALA A 183 -28.64 1.57 -6.34
C ALA A 183 -28.74 1.72 -7.86
N ILE A 184 -27.71 2.26 -8.53
CA ILE A 184 -27.75 2.54 -9.97
C ILE A 184 -27.58 1.27 -10.81
N HIS A 185 -26.79 0.30 -10.33
CA HIS A 185 -26.38 -0.84 -11.15
C HIS A 185 -26.94 -2.19 -10.66
N GLY A 186 -27.63 -2.23 -9.52
CA GLY A 186 -27.94 -3.48 -8.82
C GLY A 186 -26.70 -4.32 -8.51
N GLN A 187 -25.51 -3.73 -8.65
CA GLN A 187 -24.23 -4.41 -8.75
C GLN A 187 -23.58 -4.39 -7.37
N ARG A 188 -23.24 -5.56 -6.87
CA ARG A 188 -22.52 -5.73 -5.60
C ARG A 188 -21.06 -5.38 -5.81
N ILE A 189 -20.46 -4.74 -4.82
CA ILE A 189 -19.00 -4.59 -4.78
C ILE A 189 -18.43 -5.92 -4.28
N HIS A 190 -17.56 -6.54 -5.08
CA HIS A 190 -17.03 -7.86 -4.77
C HIS A 190 -15.96 -7.78 -3.70
N PHE A 191 -15.16 -6.73 -3.73
CA PHE A 191 -14.16 -6.46 -2.72
C PHE A 191 -13.91 -4.97 -2.54
N LEU A 192 -13.59 -4.59 -1.32
CA LEU A 192 -13.03 -3.31 -0.96
C LEU A 192 -11.59 -3.53 -0.51
N MET A 193 -10.70 -2.69 -1.00
CA MET A 193 -9.30 -2.65 -0.57
C MET A 193 -8.88 -1.21 -0.24
N THR A 194 -7.93 -1.10 0.67
CA THR A 194 -7.34 0.20 1.02
C THR A 194 -5.93 0.03 1.58
N ASN A 195 -5.09 1.02 1.31
CA ASN A 195 -3.84 1.23 2.03
C ASN A 195 -3.98 2.51 2.87
N PRO A 196 -4.40 2.39 4.14
CA PRO A 196 -4.84 3.54 4.92
C PRO A 196 -3.68 4.51 5.21
N PRO A 197 -3.99 5.80 5.46
CA PRO A 197 -3.03 6.72 6.07
C PRO A 197 -2.54 6.13 7.40
N PHE A 198 -1.24 6.20 7.66
CA PHE A 198 -0.59 5.42 8.73
C PHE A 198 -0.44 6.17 10.06
N PHE A 199 -0.43 7.50 10.04
CA PHE A 199 -0.01 8.35 11.15
C PHE A 199 -1.19 9.11 11.75
N ALA A 200 -1.20 9.28 13.07
CA ALA A 200 -2.20 10.10 13.76
C ALA A 200 -1.79 11.57 13.82
N HIS A 201 -0.47 11.81 13.82
CA HIS A 201 0.16 13.14 13.85
C HIS A 201 1.26 13.24 12.78
N ASN A 202 2.00 14.35 12.77
CA ASN A 202 3.06 14.61 11.80
C ASN A 202 4.03 13.42 11.68
N TYR A 203 4.30 13.00 10.44
CA TYR A 203 5.20 11.89 10.10
C TYR A 203 6.56 11.98 10.80
N ASP A 204 7.13 13.18 10.85
CA ASP A 204 8.46 13.41 11.43
C ASP A 204 8.49 13.16 12.94
N GLU A 205 7.44 13.54 13.67
CA GLU A 205 7.35 13.37 15.12
C GLU A 205 7.22 11.89 15.50
N GLU A 206 6.33 11.13 14.85
CA GLU A 206 6.18 9.68 15.11
C GLU A 206 7.42 8.87 14.68
N CYS A 207 8.22 9.35 13.72
CA CYS A 207 9.47 8.70 13.33
C CYS A 207 10.63 8.99 14.29
N VAL A 208 10.64 10.18 14.91
CA VAL A 208 11.65 10.56 15.91
C VAL A 208 11.41 9.81 17.23
N VAL A 209 10.16 9.73 17.70
CA VAL A 209 9.80 9.05 18.97
C VAL A 209 10.14 7.55 18.93
N LYS A 210 9.97 6.89 17.78
CA LYS A 210 10.30 5.46 17.64
C LYS A 210 11.79 5.15 17.73
N ASN A 211 12.66 6.08 17.35
CA ASN A 211 14.10 5.90 17.50
C ASN A 211 14.54 6.09 18.96
N THR A 212 13.81 6.89 19.76
CA THR A 212 14.12 7.07 21.18
C THR A 212 13.63 5.92 22.06
N GLU A 213 12.51 5.28 21.70
CA GLU A 213 11.99 4.13 22.46
C GLU A 213 12.76 2.82 22.18
N SER A 214 13.28 2.64 20.96
CA SER A 214 14.09 1.46 20.62
C SER A 214 15.45 1.44 21.30
N ASP A 215 15.99 2.61 21.63
CA ASP A 215 17.28 2.76 22.31
C ASP A 215 17.14 2.51 23.83
N ALA A 216 15.96 2.77 24.42
CA ALA A 216 15.73 2.58 25.86
C ALA A 216 15.52 1.10 26.28
N GLN A 217 15.29 0.19 25.34
CA GLN A 217 15.01 -1.23 25.62
C GLN A 217 16.20 -2.18 25.42
N MET A 218 17.39 -1.69 25.06
CA MET A 218 18.62 -2.51 24.95
C MET A 218 19.64 -2.29 26.07
N ASP A 219 19.34 -1.50 27.10
CA ASP A 219 20.28 -1.16 28.18
C ASP A 219 20.01 -1.88 29.52
N PHE A 220 19.26 -3.00 29.53
CA PHE A 220 19.05 -3.80 30.75
C PHE A 220 19.35 -5.28 30.53
N GLU A 221 20.61 -5.60 30.22
CA GLU A 221 21.20 -6.93 30.44
C GLU A 221 22.71 -6.86 30.15
N LEU A 222 23.51 -6.38 31.11
CA LEU A 222 24.93 -6.73 31.31
C LEU A 222 25.54 -5.85 32.42
N GLU A 223 25.21 -6.15 33.68
CA GLU A 223 26.06 -5.76 34.82
C GLU A 223 26.52 -7.02 35.56
N SER A 224 27.78 -7.39 35.35
CA SER A 224 28.68 -7.89 36.40
C SER A 224 30.03 -8.24 35.78
N THR A 225 31.00 -7.34 35.94
CA THR A 225 32.29 -7.59 36.62
C THR A 225 33.30 -6.48 36.32
N GLU A 226 33.88 -6.03 37.43
CA GLU A 226 34.84 -4.96 37.71
C GLU A 226 36.03 -4.81 36.74
N SER A 227 36.43 -3.57 36.44
CA SER A 227 37.54 -2.86 37.13
C SER A 227 38.19 -1.75 36.26
N HIS A 228 38.27 -0.56 36.86
CA HIS A 228 39.27 0.52 36.73
C HIS A 228 40.25 0.55 35.53
N VAL A 229 40.35 1.67 34.78
CA VAL A 229 41.24 2.85 34.97
C VAL A 229 41.23 3.69 33.66
N PHE A 230 41.27 5.03 33.81
CA PHE A 230 41.61 6.10 32.85
C PHE A 230 40.49 6.73 32.00
N ALA A 231 39.93 7.79 32.58
CA ALA A 231 39.31 8.89 31.87
C ALA A 231 40.32 9.60 30.94
N SER A 232 39.97 9.72 29.66
CA SER A 232 40.10 10.96 28.86
C SER A 232 39.83 10.63 27.39
N LYS A 233 38.64 10.98 26.92
CA LYS A 233 38.37 11.43 25.55
C LYS A 233 36.91 11.84 25.48
N VAL A 234 36.71 13.11 25.21
CA VAL A 234 35.43 13.71 24.82
C VAL A 234 34.85 12.87 23.68
N ASP A 235 33.73 12.20 23.97
CA ASP A 235 33.02 11.29 23.09
C ASP A 235 32.45 12.02 21.86
N GLN A 236 33.22 12.05 20.77
CA GLN A 236 32.65 12.10 19.42
C GLN A 236 32.21 10.70 18.99
N LYS A 237 31.22 10.12 19.68
CA LYS A 237 30.41 9.04 19.12
C LYS A 237 29.06 9.62 18.71
N ARG A 238 29.06 10.21 17.52
CA ARG A 238 27.87 10.50 16.74
C ARG A 238 27.09 9.19 16.61
N ALA A 239 26.01 9.06 17.38
CA ALA A 239 25.10 7.93 17.33
C ALA A 239 24.78 7.61 15.86
N PHE A 240 25.07 6.38 15.44
CA PHE A 240 24.67 5.84 14.15
C PHE A 240 23.14 5.71 14.16
N ARG A 241 22.44 6.82 13.89
CA ARG A 241 21.00 6.87 13.64
C ARG A 241 20.67 5.88 12.52
N ARG A 242 19.95 4.79 12.81
CA ARG A 242 19.30 3.96 11.77
C ARG A 242 18.22 4.80 11.09
N HIS A 243 18.63 5.59 10.10
CA HIS A 243 17.70 6.25 9.20
C HIS A 243 16.89 5.17 8.46
N LYS A 244 15.59 5.40 8.28
CA LYS A 244 14.76 4.57 7.40
C LYS A 244 15.45 4.48 6.03
N SER A 245 15.61 3.27 5.51
CA SER A 245 16.42 2.99 4.32
C SER A 245 15.74 3.34 2.98
N THR A 246 14.68 4.15 3.00
CA THR A 246 13.88 4.45 1.81
C THR A 246 13.28 5.84 1.92
N ALA A 247 13.34 6.61 0.83
CA ALA A 247 12.75 7.94 0.76
C ALA A 247 11.23 7.89 0.97
N ASN A 248 10.68 8.89 1.67
CA ASN A 248 9.24 9.13 1.73
C ASN A 248 8.96 10.52 1.16
N THR A 249 8.01 10.59 0.23
CA THR A 249 7.56 11.83 -0.44
C THR A 249 6.06 12.07 -0.23
N SER A 250 5.38 11.25 0.56
CA SER A 250 3.95 11.40 0.86
C SER A 250 3.64 12.73 1.52
N LYS A 251 2.57 13.39 1.06
CA LYS A 251 2.01 14.53 1.81
C LYS A 251 1.29 14.05 3.08
N PRO A 252 1.09 14.95 4.06
CA PRO A 252 0.27 14.66 5.23
C PRO A 252 -1.11 14.11 4.86
N ILE A 253 -1.77 14.63 3.82
CA ILE A 253 -3.10 14.14 3.39
C ILE A 253 -3.11 12.66 2.95
N GLU A 254 -1.98 12.11 2.49
CA GLU A 254 -1.86 10.70 2.07
C GLU A 254 -1.37 9.78 3.21
N SER A 255 -0.95 10.36 4.34
CA SER A 255 -0.20 9.63 5.36
C SER A 255 -0.71 9.86 6.78
N VAL A 256 -1.48 10.92 7.03
CA VAL A 256 -2.00 11.33 8.34
C VAL A 256 -3.52 11.31 8.30
N VAL A 257 -4.13 10.75 9.34
CA VAL A 257 -5.57 10.80 9.58
C VAL A 257 -5.81 10.89 11.08
N SER A 258 -6.87 11.58 11.51
CA SER A 258 -7.26 11.60 12.93
C SER A 258 -7.41 10.17 13.46
N GLY A 259 -6.77 9.88 14.60
CA GLY A 259 -6.71 8.56 15.22
C GLY A 259 -5.89 7.50 14.48
N GLY A 260 -5.21 7.89 13.40
CA GLY A 260 -4.31 7.04 12.63
C GLY A 260 -5.00 5.85 11.97
N GLU A 261 -4.20 4.85 11.57
CA GLU A 261 -4.72 3.69 10.83
C GLU A 261 -5.77 2.87 11.60
N VAL A 262 -5.72 2.85 12.94
CA VAL A 262 -6.70 2.09 13.73
C VAL A 262 -8.08 2.73 13.66
N GLU A 263 -8.18 4.04 13.82
CA GLU A 263 -9.47 4.73 13.72
C GLU A 263 -10.03 4.65 12.28
N PHE A 264 -9.17 4.84 11.28
CA PHE A 264 -9.56 4.74 9.88
C PHE A 264 -10.14 3.36 9.54
N VAL A 265 -9.45 2.28 9.91
CA VAL A 265 -9.94 0.92 9.65
C VAL A 265 -11.12 0.56 10.54
N SER A 266 -11.21 1.14 11.75
CA SER A 266 -12.40 0.98 12.61
C SER A 266 -13.65 1.55 11.97
N LYS A 267 -13.57 2.70 11.29
CA LYS A 267 -14.69 3.25 10.50
C LYS A 267 -15.10 2.31 9.36
N ILE A 268 -14.15 1.64 8.71
CA ILE A 268 -14.46 0.61 7.71
C ILE A 268 -15.21 -0.57 8.32
N ILE A 269 -14.80 -1.02 9.51
CA ILE A 269 -15.52 -2.08 10.23
C ILE A 269 -16.94 -1.62 10.57
N ASP A 270 -17.11 -0.40 11.08
CA ASP A 270 -18.43 0.13 11.46
C ASP A 270 -19.35 0.26 10.24
N ASN A 271 -18.83 0.83 9.15
CA ASN A 271 -19.55 0.95 7.88
C ASN A 271 -19.88 -0.42 7.28
N SER A 272 -19.07 -1.46 7.52
CA SER A 272 -19.35 -2.79 7.01
C SER A 272 -20.63 -3.40 7.59
N ILE A 273 -21.01 -3.02 8.81
CA ILE A 273 -22.25 -3.44 9.45
C ILE A 273 -23.47 -2.82 8.74
N GLU A 274 -23.40 -1.52 8.43
CA GLU A 274 -24.47 -0.81 7.72
C GLU A 274 -24.59 -1.25 6.25
N LEU A 275 -23.45 -1.43 5.59
CA LEU A 275 -23.39 -1.79 4.18
C LEU A 275 -23.75 -3.27 3.95
N SER A 276 -23.50 -4.13 4.93
CA SER A 276 -23.85 -5.55 4.91
C SER A 276 -23.40 -6.22 3.58
N ASP A 277 -24.33 -6.80 2.82
CA ASP A 277 -24.07 -7.53 1.58
C ASP A 277 -23.83 -6.66 0.33
N LYS A 278 -23.84 -5.33 0.48
CA LYS A 278 -23.46 -4.39 -0.60
C LYS A 278 -21.99 -4.54 -0.99
N VAL A 279 -21.14 -4.96 -0.05
CA VAL A 279 -19.73 -5.31 -0.29
C VAL A 279 -19.47 -6.71 0.24
N MET A 280 -18.95 -7.61 -0.59
CA MET A 280 -18.77 -9.01 -0.20
C MET A 280 -17.48 -9.27 0.60
N ILE A 281 -16.40 -8.56 0.30
CA ILE A 281 -15.11 -8.70 0.98
C ILE A 281 -14.61 -7.32 1.40
N TYR A 282 -14.34 -7.14 2.69
CA TYR A 282 -13.64 -5.95 3.20
C TYR A 282 -12.19 -6.31 3.50
N SER A 283 -11.26 -5.48 3.06
CA SER A 283 -9.83 -5.68 3.34
C SER A 283 -9.10 -4.35 3.50
N SER A 284 -8.05 -4.35 4.31
CA SER A 284 -7.14 -3.21 4.49
C SER A 284 -5.70 -3.70 4.68
N MET A 285 -4.73 -2.96 4.14
CA MET A 285 -3.35 -3.07 4.61
C MET A 285 -3.22 -2.46 6.01
N LEU A 286 -2.27 -2.97 6.80
CA LEU A 286 -1.89 -2.39 8.09
C LEU A 286 -0.39 -2.17 8.11
N GLY A 287 0.03 -0.96 8.48
CA GLY A 287 1.44 -0.58 8.60
C GLY A 287 2.06 -0.97 9.94
N LYS A 288 1.27 -1.02 11.03
CA LYS A 288 1.75 -1.36 12.37
C LYS A 288 1.16 -2.71 12.82
N LYS A 289 2.02 -3.60 13.32
CA LYS A 289 1.60 -4.91 13.85
C LYS A 289 0.68 -4.78 15.07
N SER A 290 0.83 -3.72 15.87
CA SER A 290 -0.01 -3.41 17.04
C SER A 290 -1.48 -3.23 16.65
N SER A 291 -1.74 -2.52 15.54
CA SER A 291 -3.08 -2.23 15.02
C SER A 291 -3.90 -3.48 14.75
N LEU A 292 -3.26 -4.57 14.34
CA LEU A 292 -3.93 -5.85 14.12
C LEU A 292 -4.59 -6.39 15.39
N LYS A 293 -3.97 -6.19 16.57
CA LYS A 293 -4.52 -6.69 17.84
C LYS A 293 -5.82 -5.95 18.17
N GLU A 294 -5.81 -4.63 18.06
CA GLU A 294 -6.96 -3.77 18.38
C GLU A 294 -8.13 -4.02 17.43
N LEU A 295 -7.86 -4.05 16.11
CA LEU A 295 -8.89 -4.29 15.10
C LEU A 295 -9.52 -5.68 15.21
N LYS A 296 -8.72 -6.71 15.55
CA LYS A 296 -9.26 -8.05 15.83
C LYS A 296 -10.21 -8.06 17.02
N THR A 297 -9.89 -7.33 18.09
CA THR A 297 -10.78 -7.21 19.25
C THR A 297 -12.09 -6.55 18.86
N LYS A 298 -12.05 -5.47 18.08
CA LYS A 298 -13.26 -4.79 17.58
C LYS A 298 -14.12 -5.74 16.73
N ILE A 299 -13.54 -6.44 15.76
CA ILE A 299 -14.28 -7.42 14.94
C ILE A 299 -14.94 -8.49 15.81
N LYS A 300 -14.22 -9.05 16.79
CA LYS A 300 -14.78 -10.05 17.72
C LYS A 300 -15.97 -9.51 18.50
N SER A 301 -15.91 -8.26 18.97
CA SER A 301 -17.03 -7.66 19.69
C SER A 301 -18.32 -7.56 18.86
N TYR A 302 -18.24 -7.46 17.54
CA TYR A 302 -19.44 -7.51 16.68
C TYR A 302 -19.98 -8.93 16.50
N VAL A 303 -19.11 -9.93 16.45
CA VAL A 303 -19.49 -11.35 16.31
C VAL A 303 -20.10 -11.90 17.61
N GLU A 304 -19.65 -11.43 18.76
CA GLU A 304 -20.15 -11.88 20.07
C GLU A 304 -21.48 -11.21 20.46
N ASN A 305 -21.78 -10.02 19.93
CA ASN A 305 -22.97 -9.24 20.27
C ASN A 305 -24.08 -9.27 19.19
N GLY A 306 -23.85 -9.91 18.04
CA GLY A 306 -24.81 -10.03 16.94
C GLY A 306 -25.33 -11.44 16.79
#